data_AF-A0A542DY84-F1
#
_entry.id   AF-A0A542DY84-F1
#
_cell.length_a   1.000
_cell.length_b   1.000
_cell.length_c   1.000
_cell.angle_alpha   90.00
_cell.angle_beta   90.00
_cell.angle_gamma   90.00
#
_symmetry.space_group_name_H-M   'P 1'
#
loop_
_entity.id
_entity.type
_entity.pdbx_description
1 polymer ?
#
loop_
_entity_poly.entity_id
_entity_poly.type
_entity_poly.pdbx_seq_one_letter_code
_entity_poly.pdbx_strand_id
1 'polypeptide(L)'
;MSNPPGPLPPISGGPGPRPRVHRLPDRTRAVAESPELDAAVERLMELARFVKVRRHRGPLTTAEANDVLTAVDTSTEAFVDAVRDALGLEDA
;
A
#
# COMPACT_ATOMS: atom_id res chain seq x y z
N MET A 1 21.46 29.93 -48.47
CA MET A 1 20.94 28.56 -48.66
C MET A 1 20.93 27.89 -47.30
N SER A 2 19.76 27.77 -46.66
CA SER A 2 19.62 27.18 -45.31
C SER A 2 19.28 25.70 -45.44
N ASN A 3 20.08 24.84 -44.82
CA ASN A 3 19.79 23.40 -44.74
C ASN A 3 18.54 23.17 -43.86
N PRO A 4 17.63 22.25 -44.23
CA PRO A 4 16.55 21.86 -43.35
C PRO A 4 17.10 21.03 -42.16
N PRO A 5 16.50 21.14 -40.97
CA PRO A 5 16.87 20.29 -39.85
C PRO A 5 16.55 18.84 -40.18
N GLY A 6 17.55 17.96 -40.05
CA GLY A 6 17.37 16.52 -40.22
C GLY A 6 16.39 15.93 -39.19
N PRO A 7 15.81 14.77 -39.47
CA PRO A 7 14.84 14.13 -38.57
C PRO A 7 15.49 13.79 -37.22
N LEU A 8 14.76 14.08 -36.14
CA LEU A 8 15.15 13.72 -34.77
C LEU A 8 15.21 12.19 -34.63
N PRO A 9 16.20 11.64 -33.90
CA PRO A 9 16.31 10.20 -33.69
C PRO A 9 15.08 9.70 -32.90
N PRO A 10 14.64 8.45 -33.13
CA PRO A 10 13.52 7.87 -32.41
C PRO A 10 13.86 7.80 -30.92
N ILE A 11 12.95 8.33 -30.09
CA ILE A 11 13.02 8.20 -28.64
C ILE A 11 12.81 6.70 -28.35
N SER A 12 13.90 5.98 -28.13
CA SER A 12 13.86 4.59 -27.73
C SER A 12 13.26 4.52 -26.33
N GLY A 13 11.94 4.45 -26.26
CA GLY A 13 11.16 4.21 -25.05
C GLY A 13 11.33 2.76 -24.63
N GLY A 14 12.55 2.40 -24.19
CA GLY A 14 12.77 1.17 -23.47
C GLY A 14 11.91 1.18 -22.21
N PRO A 15 11.23 0.08 -21.85
CA PRO A 15 10.47 0.01 -20.61
C PRO A 15 11.41 0.32 -19.44
N GLY A 16 11.19 1.47 -18.81
CA GLY A 16 11.94 1.87 -17.63
C GLY A 16 11.92 0.75 -16.59
N PRO A 17 13.00 0.59 -15.80
CA PRO A 17 13.09 -0.47 -14.81
C PRO A 17 11.87 -0.42 -13.91
N ARG A 18 11.07 -1.50 -13.93
CA ARG A 18 9.91 -1.64 -13.04
C ARG A 18 10.42 -1.45 -11.60
N PRO A 19 9.78 -0.59 -10.78
CA PRO A 19 10.20 -0.41 -9.40
C PRO A 19 10.21 -1.78 -8.73
N ARG A 20 11.40 -2.20 -8.28
CA ARG A 20 11.54 -3.39 -7.44
C ARG A 20 10.77 -3.08 -6.16
N VAL A 21 9.59 -3.67 -6.01
CA VAL A 21 8.89 -3.68 -4.73
C VAL A 21 9.76 -4.53 -3.82
N HIS A 22 10.65 -3.88 -3.07
CA HIS A 22 11.26 -4.52 -1.91
C HIS A 22 10.11 -4.82 -0.95
N ARG A 23 9.58 -6.05 -1.01
CA ARG A 23 8.77 -6.58 0.08
C ARG A 23 9.66 -6.44 1.31
N LEU A 24 9.21 -5.66 2.29
CA LEU A 24 9.89 -5.61 3.58
C LEU A 24 10.03 -7.07 4.05
N PRO A 25 11.23 -7.48 4.50
CA PRO A 25 11.39 -8.82 5.05
C PRO A 25 10.44 -8.97 6.23
N ASP A 26 9.51 -9.89 6.07
CA ASP A 26 8.45 -10.19 7.02
C ASP A 26 9.06 -10.91 8.22
N ARG A 27 9.44 -10.15 9.26
CA ARG A 27 10.12 -10.69 10.45
C ARG A 27 9.19 -11.49 11.37
N THR A 28 7.89 -11.50 11.08
CA THR A 28 6.81 -12.22 11.78
C THR A 28 6.71 -13.69 11.39
N ARG A 29 7.15 -14.08 10.18
CA ARG A 29 7.05 -15.46 9.67
C ARG A 29 7.82 -16.53 10.46
N ALA A 30 8.59 -16.14 11.47
CA ALA A 30 9.31 -17.08 12.34
C ALA A 30 8.44 -17.66 13.47
N VAL A 31 7.23 -17.14 13.71
CA VAL A 31 6.42 -17.49 14.89
C VAL A 31 4.97 -17.72 14.47
N ALA A 32 4.65 -18.97 14.12
CA ALA A 32 3.31 -19.49 13.79
C ALA A 32 2.56 -18.78 12.64
N GLU A 33 2.10 -19.55 11.65
CA GLU A 33 1.23 -19.01 10.59
C GLU A 33 -0.11 -18.59 11.21
N SER A 34 -0.50 -17.32 11.07
CA SER A 34 -1.82 -16.80 11.45
C SER A 34 -2.42 -16.08 10.23
N PRO A 35 -3.22 -16.79 9.41
CA PRO A 35 -3.83 -16.23 8.21
C PRO A 35 -4.69 -15.00 8.47
N GLU A 36 -5.38 -14.96 9.62
CA GLU A 36 -6.23 -13.86 10.04
C GLU A 36 -5.42 -12.60 10.34
N LEU A 37 -4.31 -12.75 11.08
CA LEU A 37 -3.39 -11.65 11.38
C LEU A 37 -2.69 -11.15 10.12
N ASP A 38 -2.25 -12.05 9.25
CA ASP A 38 -1.63 -11.72 7.97
C ASP A 38 -2.60 -10.92 7.08
N ALA A 39 -3.87 -11.34 7.00
CA ALA A 39 -4.89 -10.64 6.25
C ALA A 39 -5.19 -9.24 6.84
N ALA A 40 -5.20 -9.10 8.17
CA ALA A 40 -5.40 -7.82 8.83
C ALA A 40 -4.24 -6.84 8.55
N VAL A 41 -2.99 -7.33 8.62
CA VAL A 41 -1.80 -6.56 8.27
C VAL A 41 -1.80 -6.15 6.80
N GLU A 42 -2.17 -7.07 5.89
CA GLU A 42 -2.23 -6.79 4.46
C GLU A 42 -3.23 -5.65 4.16
N ARG A 43 -4.42 -5.67 4.77
CA ARG A 43 -5.41 -4.59 4.63
C ARG A 43 -4.88 -3.23 5.07
N LEU A 44 -4.22 -3.16 6.23
CA LEU A 44 -3.61 -1.91 6.71
C LEU A 44 -2.54 -1.38 5.75
N MET A 45 -1.73 -2.28 5.19
CA MET A 45 -0.69 -1.94 4.22
C MET A 45 -1.26 -1.47 2.88
N GLU A 46 -2.36 -2.07 2.42
CA GLU A 46 -3.09 -1.63 1.23
C GLU A 46 -3.69 -0.24 1.42
N LEU A 47 -4.31 0.02 2.57
CA LEU A 47 -4.88 1.32 2.91
C LEU A 47 -3.80 2.41 2.96
N ALA A 48 -2.66 2.13 3.59
CA ALA A 48 -1.52 3.04 3.60
C ALA A 48 -1.01 3.35 2.18
N ARG A 49 -0.97 2.34 1.30
CA ARG A 49 -0.60 2.52 -0.11
C ARG A 49 -1.62 3.36 -0.86
N PHE A 50 -2.92 3.12 -0.65
CA PHE A 50 -4.00 3.89 -1.25
C PHE A 50 -3.88 5.37 -0.87
N VAL A 51 -3.77 5.68 0.42
CA VAL A 51 -3.64 7.07 0.92
C VAL A 51 -2.41 7.75 0.33
N LYS A 52 -1.28 7.05 0.26
CA LYS A 52 -0.05 7.56 -0.36
C LYS A 52 -0.27 7.92 -1.83
N VAL A 53 -0.83 7.00 -2.62
CA VAL A 53 -1.08 7.24 -4.06
C VAL A 53 -2.10 8.36 -4.26
N ARG A 54 -3.18 8.38 -3.48
CA ARG A 54 -4.23 9.40 -3.59
C ARG A 54 -3.73 10.79 -3.23
N ARG A 55 -2.85 10.91 -2.22
CA ARG A 55 -2.21 12.17 -1.85
C ARG A 55 -1.29 12.72 -2.95
N HIS A 56 -0.64 11.85 -3.73
CA HIS A 56 0.13 12.29 -4.90
C HIS A 56 -0.73 12.91 -6.00
N ARG A 57 -2.03 12.62 -6.05
CA ARG A 57 -2.98 13.18 -7.03
C ARG A 57 -3.63 14.49 -6.57
N GLY A 58 -3.31 14.96 -5.37
CA GLY A 58 -3.88 16.16 -4.76
C GLY A 58 -4.55 15.87 -3.40
N PRO A 59 -5.07 16.91 -2.74
CA PRO A 59 -5.77 16.75 -1.46
C PRO A 59 -6.99 15.83 -1.61
N LEU A 60 -7.33 15.16 -0.50
CA LEU A 60 -8.57 14.41 -0.37
C LEU A 60 -9.73 15.39 -0.20
N THR A 61 -10.88 15.08 -0.80
CA THR A 61 -12.14 15.71 -0.41
C THR A 61 -12.54 15.26 1.00
N THR A 62 -13.43 15.99 1.65
CA THR A 62 -13.95 15.62 2.98
C THR A 62 -14.58 14.23 2.98
N ALA A 63 -15.32 13.87 1.92
CA ALA A 63 -15.93 12.55 1.79
C ALA A 63 -14.87 11.44 1.72
N GLU A 64 -13.88 11.58 0.83
CA GLU A 64 -12.79 10.59 0.72
C GLU A 64 -11.96 10.50 2.01
N ALA A 65 -11.76 11.62 2.72
CA ALA A 65 -11.09 11.62 4.00
C ALA A 65 -11.87 10.83 5.06
N ASN A 66 -13.20 11.01 5.13
CA ASN A 66 -14.06 10.26 6.04
C ASN A 66 -14.07 8.76 5.70
N ASP A 67 -14.09 8.40 4.41
CA ASP A 67 -14.02 7.00 3.97
C ASP A 67 -12.70 6.36 4.40
N VAL A 68 -11.58 7.07 4.21
CA VAL A 68 -10.26 6.62 4.66
C VAL A 68 -10.21 6.45 6.17
N LEU A 69 -10.72 7.42 6.94
CA LEU A 69 -10.72 7.34 8.40
C LEU A 69 -11.56 6.17 8.90
N THR A 70 -12.75 5.97 8.33
CA THR A 70 -13.61 4.81 8.64
C THR A 70 -12.88 3.50 8.34
N ALA A 71 -12.22 3.41 7.17
CA ALA A 71 -11.45 2.22 6.80
C ALA A 71 -10.25 1.97 7.73
N VAL A 72 -9.59 3.03 8.22
CA VAL A 72 -8.50 2.91 9.20
C VAL A 72 -9.03 2.37 10.52
N ASP A 73 -10.13 2.91 11.03
CA ASP A 73 -10.72 2.49 12.30
C ASP A 73 -11.12 1.01 12.24
N THR A 74 -11.91 0.62 11.23
CA THR A 74 -12.34 -0.78 11.05
C THR A 74 -11.17 -1.74 10.84
N SER A 75 -10.14 -1.35 10.10
CA SER A 75 -8.98 -2.23 9.86
C SER A 75 -8.10 -2.34 11.11
N THR A 76 -8.02 -1.29 11.93
CA THR A 76 -7.25 -1.30 13.18
C THR A 76 -7.95 -2.15 14.22
N GLU A 77 -9.28 -2.05 14.34
CA GLU A 77 -10.09 -2.91 15.21
C GLU A 77 -9.90 -4.39 14.83
N ALA A 78 -10.08 -4.74 13.55
CA ALA A 78 -9.87 -6.11 13.09
C ALA A 78 -8.43 -6.63 13.32
N PHE A 79 -7.42 -5.76 13.22
CA PHE A 79 -6.03 -6.12 13.55
C PHE A 79 -5.85 -6.37 15.06
N VAL A 80 -6.43 -5.51 15.90
CA VAL A 80 -6.36 -5.69 17.36
C VAL A 80 -7.04 -6.98 17.78
N ASP A 81 -8.20 -7.29 17.21
CA ASP A 81 -8.93 -8.54 17.48
C ASP A 81 -8.10 -9.76 17.06
N ALA A 82 -7.54 -9.75 15.84
CA ALA A 82 -6.66 -10.82 15.36
C ALA A 82 -5.41 -11.00 16.26
N VAL A 83 -4.87 -9.91 16.80
CA VAL A 83 -3.76 -9.97 17.76
C VAL A 83 -4.20 -10.57 19.10
N ARG A 84 -5.39 -10.20 19.61
CA ARG A 84 -5.93 -10.77 20.86
C ARG A 84 -6.16 -12.27 20.72
N ASP A 85 -6.77 -12.69 19.62
CA ASP A 85 -7.02 -14.10 19.30
C ASP A 85 -5.70 -14.88 19.21
N ALA A 86 -4.71 -14.35 18.48
CA ALA A 86 -3.39 -14.97 18.35
C ALA A 86 -2.64 -15.08 19.69
N LEU A 87 -2.91 -14.17 20.63
CA LEU A 87 -2.33 -14.18 21.98
C LEU A 87 -3.17 -14.97 23.00
N GLY A 88 -4.35 -15.49 22.62
CA GLY A 88 -5.27 -16.18 23.53
C GLY A 88 -5.84 -15.29 24.62
N LEU A 89 -6.01 -13.99 24.34
CA LEU A 89 -6.58 -13.02 25.27
C LEU A 89 -8.11 -12.96 25.06
N GLU A 90 -8.87 -13.74 25.84
CA GLU A 90 -10.33 -13.58 25.90
C GLU A 90 -10.68 -12.25 26.60
N ASP A 91 -11.70 -11.53 26.10
CA ASP A 91 -12.20 -10.29 26.70
C ASP A 91 -12.58 -10.55 28.18
N ALA A 92 -11.77 -10.04 29.10
CA ALA A 92 -11.97 -10.11 30.55
C ALA A 92 -13.00 -9.09 31.06
#